data_AF-A0A7J4I7M7-F1
#
_entry.id   AF-A0A7J4I7M7-F1
#
_cell.length_a   1.000
_cell.length_b   1.000
_cell.length_c   1.000
_cell.angle_alpha   90.00
_cell.angle_beta   90.00
_cell.angle_gamma   90.00
#
_symmetry.space_group_name_H-M   'P 1'
#
loop_
_entity.id
_entity.type
_entity.pdbx_description
1 polymer ?
#
loop_
_entity_poly.entity_id
_entity_poly.type
_entity_poly.pdbx_seq_one_letter_code
_entity_poly.pdbx_strand_id
1 'polypeptide(L)'
;MASVGVDIVHIQKIEKLLRSVEAARKVFHPSELSDKRLEHIAGIFAAKEAYFKAAGKAPEWLSVEVTAGENSAPGISVAGSRVKPSVSISHDGEYAVAVVVIW
;
A
#
# COMPACT_ATOMS: atom_id res chain seq x y z
N MET A 1 -1.68 -21.45 6.18
CA MET A 1 -1.57 -21.81 4.74
C MET A 1 -1.29 -20.49 4.08
N ALA A 2 -0.13 -20.32 3.45
CA ALA A 2 0.30 -19.00 3.02
C ALA A 2 -0.53 -18.52 1.82
N SER A 3 -0.89 -17.23 1.81
CA SER A 3 -1.49 -16.56 0.66
C SER A 3 -0.60 -15.42 0.18
N VAL A 4 -0.71 -15.10 -1.11
CA VAL A 4 0.13 -14.10 -1.77
C VAL A 4 -0.73 -13.16 -2.60
N GLY A 5 -0.32 -11.89 -2.66
CA GLY A 5 -0.89 -10.89 -3.54
C GLY A 5 0.21 -10.00 -4.10
N VAL A 6 0.01 -9.55 -5.33
CA VAL A 6 0.92 -8.64 -6.04
C VAL A 6 0.11 -7.59 -6.77
N ASP A 7 0.62 -6.38 -6.81
CA ASP A 7 0.05 -5.31 -7.61
C ASP A 7 1.11 -4.40 -8.23
N ILE A 8 0.79 -3.82 -9.39
CA ILE A 8 1.62 -2.85 -10.09
C ILE A 8 0.77 -1.61 -10.43
N VAL A 9 1.30 -0.45 -10.06
CA VAL A 9 0.63 0.84 -10.14
C VAL A 9 1.40 1.76 -11.08
N HIS A 10 0.70 2.31 -12.06
CA HIS A 10 1.22 3.41 -12.86
C HIS A 10 1.18 4.71 -12.04
N ILE A 11 2.34 5.31 -11.76
CA ILE A 11 2.51 6.46 -10.84
C ILE A 11 1.62 7.64 -11.24
N GLN A 12 1.42 7.89 -12.54
CA GLN A 12 0.53 8.92 -13.05
C GLN A 12 -0.94 8.77 -12.59
N LYS A 13 -1.41 7.55 -12.29
CA LYS A 13 -2.76 7.34 -11.74
C LYS A 13 -2.86 7.91 -10.32
N ILE A 14 -1.78 7.78 -9.55
CA ILE A 14 -1.70 8.26 -8.17
C ILE A 14 -1.60 9.77 -8.14
N GLU A 15 -0.83 10.37 -9.04
CA GLU A 15 -0.82 11.83 -9.19
C GLU A 15 -2.24 12.37 -9.43
N LYS A 16 -3.01 11.75 -10.34
CA LYS A 16 -4.40 12.14 -10.61
C LYS A 16 -5.31 11.95 -9.39
N LEU A 17 -5.17 10.84 -8.67
CA LEU A 17 -5.93 10.56 -7.45
C LEU A 17 -5.68 11.63 -6.38
N LEU A 18 -4.42 12.04 -6.19
CA LEU A 18 -4.01 13.02 -5.19
C LEU A 18 -4.50 14.46 -5.48
N ARG A 19 -4.97 14.75 -6.71
CA ARG A 19 -5.58 16.05 -7.05
C ARG A 19 -6.91 16.30 -6.33
N SER A 20 -7.59 15.24 -5.87
CA SER A 20 -8.77 15.37 -5.00
C SER A 20 -8.40 14.97 -3.57
N VAL A 21 -8.51 15.93 -2.66
CA VAL A 21 -8.26 15.72 -1.23
C VAL A 21 -9.25 14.70 -0.66
N GLU A 22 -10.51 14.72 -1.11
CA GLU A 22 -11.55 13.78 -0.70
C GLU A 22 -11.24 12.36 -1.17
N ALA A 23 -10.77 12.20 -2.40
CA ALA A 23 -10.38 10.90 -2.94
C ALA A 23 -9.15 10.35 -2.22
N ALA A 24 -8.12 11.18 -2.02
CA ALA A 24 -6.91 10.79 -1.29
C ALA A 24 -7.24 10.34 0.15
N ARG A 25 -8.10 11.08 0.86
CA ARG A 25 -8.52 10.74 2.25
C ARG A 25 -9.34 9.46 2.36
N LYS A 26 -9.93 8.97 1.27
CA LYS A 26 -10.62 7.67 1.25
C LYS A 26 -9.65 6.50 1.11
N VAL A 27 -8.42 6.76 0.68
CA VAL A 27 -7.44 5.72 0.31
C VAL A 27 -6.27 5.68 1.28
N PHE A 28 -5.76 6.84 1.68
CA PHE A 28 -4.53 6.97 2.46
C PHE A 28 -4.80 7.52 3.86
N HIS A 29 -4.09 6.96 4.83
CA HIS A 29 -3.94 7.57 6.14
C HIS A 29 -3.03 8.81 6.04
N PRO A 30 -3.21 9.81 6.91
CA PRO A 30 -2.34 10.99 6.91
C PRO A 30 -0.84 10.66 7.10
N SER A 31 -0.52 9.62 7.87
CA SER A 31 0.83 9.09 8.10
C SER A 31 1.50 8.62 6.80
N GLU A 32 0.74 7.97 5.92
CA GLU A 32 1.17 7.45 4.61
C GLU A 32 1.46 8.55 3.58
N LEU A 33 1.02 9.79 3.85
CA LEU A 33 1.25 10.94 2.99
C LEU A 33 2.34 11.87 3.53
N SER A 34 3.14 11.42 4.50
CA SER A 34 4.24 12.21 5.07
C SER A 34 5.35 12.43 4.05
N ASP A 35 5.74 11.38 3.32
CA ASP A 35 6.62 11.49 2.16
C ASP A 35 5.80 11.80 0.89
N LYS A 36 6.12 12.93 0.25
CA LYS A 36 5.36 13.48 -0.89
C LYS A 36 5.79 12.93 -2.24
N ARG A 37 6.83 12.09 -2.29
CA ARG A 37 7.29 11.46 -3.54
C ARG A 37 6.19 10.58 -4.12
N LEU A 38 5.88 10.77 -5.40
CA LEU A 38 4.76 10.07 -6.05
C LEU A 38 5.02 8.56 -6.13
N GLU A 39 6.27 8.15 -6.35
CA GLU A 39 6.70 6.76 -6.32
C GLU A 39 6.48 6.11 -4.96
N HIS A 40 6.68 6.84 -3.87
CA HIS A 40 6.42 6.35 -2.51
C HIS A 40 4.93 6.11 -2.28
N ILE A 41 4.09 7.10 -2.59
CA ILE A 41 2.64 7.00 -2.41
C ILE A 41 2.05 5.92 -3.34
N ALA A 42 2.59 5.78 -4.56
CA ALA A 42 2.22 4.70 -5.47
C ALA A 42 2.60 3.32 -4.94
N GLY A 43 3.78 3.19 -4.32
CA GLY A 43 4.19 1.97 -3.63
C GLY A 43 3.25 1.60 -2.48
N ILE A 44 2.78 2.58 -1.70
CA ILE A 44 1.78 2.37 -0.64
C ILE A 44 0.46 1.87 -1.24
N PHE A 45 -0.02 2.48 -2.32
CA PHE A 45 -1.23 2.05 -3.01
C PHE A 45 -1.10 0.60 -3.50
N ALA A 46 0.01 0.27 -4.15
CA ALA A 46 0.32 -1.08 -4.62
C ALA A 46 0.34 -2.09 -3.45
N ALA A 47 0.94 -1.72 -2.32
CA ALA A 47 1.01 -2.59 -1.14
C ALA A 47 -0.38 -2.88 -0.54
N LYS A 48 -1.27 -1.88 -0.49
CA LYS A 48 -2.66 -2.09 -0.05
C LYS A 48 -3.42 -3.02 -1.00
N GLU A 49 -3.32 -2.83 -2.31
CA GLU A 49 -3.97 -3.71 -3.28
C GLU A 49 -3.41 -5.14 -3.21
N ALA A 50 -2.09 -5.28 -3.11
CA ALA A 50 -1.44 -6.57 -2.92
C ALA A 50 -1.95 -7.27 -1.64
N TYR A 51 -2.13 -6.53 -0.54
CA TYR A 51 -2.73 -7.07 0.68
C TYR A 51 -4.16 -7.55 0.46
N PHE A 52 -5.05 -6.76 -0.17
CA PHE A 52 -6.44 -7.16 -0.38
C PHE A 52 -6.55 -8.42 -1.24
N LYS A 53 -5.68 -8.57 -2.26
CA LYS A 53 -5.56 -9.79 -3.06
C LYS A 53 -5.10 -10.98 -2.24
N ALA A 54 -4.05 -10.82 -1.43
CA ALA A 54 -3.56 -11.88 -0.55
C ALA A 54 -4.62 -12.30 0.49
N ALA A 55 -5.37 -11.34 1.03
CA ALA A 55 -6.40 -11.57 2.04
C ALA A 55 -7.71 -12.12 1.44
N GLY A 56 -7.89 -12.06 0.12
CA GLY A 56 -9.15 -12.43 -0.54
C GLY A 56 -10.32 -11.53 -0.15
N LYS A 57 -10.06 -10.24 0.11
CA LYS A 57 -11.06 -9.26 0.59
C LYS A 57 -11.28 -8.14 -0.41
N ALA A 58 -12.46 -7.53 -0.35
CA ALA A 58 -12.71 -6.27 -1.04
C ALA A 58 -11.84 -5.15 -0.42
N PRO A 59 -11.47 -4.10 -1.20
CA PRO A 59 -10.69 -2.99 -0.67
C PRO A 59 -11.42 -2.20 0.41
N GLU A 60 -10.88 -2.24 1.62
CA GLU A 60 -11.23 -1.36 2.74
C GLU A 60 -10.01 -0.50 3.06
N TRP A 61 -9.75 0.50 2.23
CA TRP A 61 -8.44 1.17 2.16
C TRP A 61 -7.91 1.72 3.50
N LEU A 62 -8.78 2.24 4.35
CA LEU A 62 -8.39 2.79 5.66
C LEU A 62 -8.32 1.73 6.76
N SER A 63 -8.73 0.48 6.51
CA SER A 63 -8.50 -0.62 7.44
C SER A 63 -7.06 -1.12 7.40
N VAL A 64 -6.27 -0.66 6.42
CA VAL A 64 -4.89 -1.07 6.18
C VAL A 64 -4.00 0.17 6.14
N GLU A 65 -2.89 0.12 6.86
CA GLU A 65 -1.88 1.17 6.90
C GLU A 65 -0.51 0.56 6.57
N VAL A 66 0.18 1.14 5.59
CA VAL A 66 1.57 0.81 5.27
C VAL A 66 2.46 1.65 6.18
N THR A 67 3.27 0.98 7.00
CA THR A 67 4.13 1.62 7.99
C THR A 67 5.58 1.57 7.57
N ALA A 68 6.39 2.52 8.05
CA ALA A 68 7.84 2.43 7.99
C ALA A 68 8.36 1.71 9.24
N GLY A 69 8.94 0.54 9.06
CA GLY A 69 9.59 -0.24 10.11
C GLY A 69 11.04 0.17 10.35
N GLU A 70 11.75 -0.62 11.16
CA GLU A 70 13.18 -0.45 11.40
C GLU A 70 13.96 -0.50 10.07
N ASN A 71 14.98 0.36 9.94
CA ASN A 71 15.78 0.51 8.71
C ASN A 71 14.97 0.86 7.45
N SER A 72 13.84 1.56 7.60
CA SER A 72 12.97 1.97 6.49
C SER A 72 12.31 0.81 5.73
N ALA A 73 12.33 -0.41 6.29
CA ALA A 73 11.63 -1.55 5.71
C ALA A 73 10.11 -1.35 5.82
N PRO A 74 9.32 -1.55 4.74
CA PRO A 74 7.88 -1.38 4.81
C PRO A 74 7.22 -2.46 5.67
N GLY A 75 6.16 -2.09 6.40
CA GLY A 75 5.29 -2.97 7.17
C GLY A 75 3.82 -2.75 6.81
N ILE A 76 2.95 -3.68 7.22
CA ILE A 76 1.50 -3.55 7.08
C ILE A 76 0.84 -3.71 8.46
N SER A 77 0.06 -2.72 8.85
CA SER A 77 -0.84 -2.75 9.99
C SER A 77 -2.27 -2.88 9.50
N VAL A 78 -3.08 -3.73 10.15
CA VAL A 78 -4.47 -3.96 9.80
C VAL A 78 -5.35 -3.73 11.03
N ALA A 79 -6.29 -2.80 10.91
CA ALA A 79 -7.18 -2.42 12.00
C ALA A 79 -7.92 -3.66 12.58
N GLY A 80 -7.87 -3.82 13.90
CA GLY A 80 -8.54 -4.92 14.59
C GLY A 80 -7.93 -6.32 14.35
N SER A 81 -6.78 -6.42 13.68
CA SER A 81 -6.13 -7.68 13.36
C SER A 81 -4.72 -7.77 13.94
N ARG A 82 -4.32 -8.97 14.35
CA ARG A 82 -2.94 -9.28 14.77
C ARG A 82 -2.09 -9.88 13.65
N VAL A 83 -2.66 -10.03 12.45
CA VAL A 83 -1.94 -10.52 11.28
C VAL A 83 -0.82 -9.54 10.95
N LYS A 84 0.38 -10.08 10.73
CA LYS A 84 1.56 -9.31 10.30
C LYS A 84 2.02 -9.81 8.94
N PRO A 85 1.45 -9.30 7.84
CA PRO A 85 1.88 -9.67 6.50
C PRO A 85 3.32 -9.23 6.27
N SER A 86 4.07 -10.01 5.50
CA SER A 86 5.34 -9.55 4.92
C SER A 86 5.04 -8.76 3.66
N VAL A 87 5.68 -7.61 3.48
CA VAL A 87 5.53 -6.76 2.30
C VAL A 87 6.88 -6.38 1.73
N SER A 88 6.98 -6.30 0.40
CA SER A 88 8.11 -5.70 -0.30
C SER A 88 7.58 -4.77 -1.38
N ILE A 89 8.20 -3.59 -1.50
CA ILE A 89 7.80 -2.52 -2.41
C ILE A 89 9.03 -2.15 -3.25
N SER A 90 8.83 -1.95 -4.54
CA SER A 90 9.85 -1.43 -5.45
C SER A 90 9.21 -0.45 -6.43
N HIS A 91 10.03 0.35 -7.10
CA HIS A 91 9.59 1.20 -8.19
C HIS A 91 10.71 1.34 -9.22
N ASP A 92 10.33 1.50 -10.48
CA ASP A 92 11.25 1.81 -11.58
C ASP A 92 10.49 2.56 -12.68
N GLY A 93 11.11 3.59 -13.24
CA GLY A 93 10.48 4.47 -14.22
C GLY A 93 9.14 5.02 -13.74
N GLU A 94 8.07 4.70 -14.46
CA GLU A 94 6.71 5.21 -14.21
C GLU A 94 5.85 4.26 -13.36
N TYR A 95 6.42 3.21 -12.80
CA TYR A 95 5.67 2.17 -12.09
C TYR A 95 6.20 1.92 -10.68
N ALA A 96 5.26 1.63 -9.77
CA ALA A 96 5.53 1.04 -8.47
C ALA A 96 4.91 -0.34 -8.38
N VAL A 97 5.55 -1.27 -7.68
CA VAL A 97 5.09 -2.65 -7.49
C VAL A 97 5.18 -3.01 -6.03
N ALA A 98 4.24 -3.84 -5.56
CA ALA A 98 4.33 -4.43 -4.24
C ALA A 98 3.90 -5.90 -4.25
N VAL A 99 4.53 -6.68 -3.38
CA VAL A 99 4.15 -8.06 -3.07
C VAL A 99 3.87 -8.19 -1.58
N VAL A 100 2.82 -8.93 -1.24
CA VAL A 100 2.40 -9.22 0.14
C VAL A 100 2.25 -10.73 0.32
N VAL A 101 2.76 -11.25 1.43
CA VAL A 101 2.58 -12.64 1.87
C VAL A 101 1.93 -12.64 3.26
N ILE A 102 0.86 -13.42 3.42
CA ILE A 102 0.20 -13.69 4.70
C ILE A 102 0.42 -15.17 5.02
N TRP A 103 0.87 -15.48 6.23
CA TRP A 103 1.26 -16.83 6.66
C TRP A 103 0.14 -17.58 7.38
#